data_AF-A0A7L0WKL0-F1
#
_entry.id   AF-A0A7L0WKL0-F1
#
_cell.length_a   1.000
_cell.length_b   1.000
_cell.length_c   1.000
_cell.angle_alpha   90.00
_cell.angle_beta   90.00
_cell.angle_gamma   90.00
#
_symmetry.space_group_name_H-M   'P 1'
#
loop_
_entity.id
_entity.type
_entity.pdbx_description
1 polymer ?
#
loop_
_entity_poly.entity_id
_entity_poly.type
_entity_poly.pdbx_seq_one_letter_code
_entity_poly.pdbx_strand_id
1 'polypeptide(L)'
;MASPMRNLLTNPSQYVRSFRVFLAKSTEHQSMQEFVEQQLPDLLASIGSGKSAINILSVGGGAGETDLRILSTVQASYPGVAINNEVIEPNAEQILKYKEHVAATPNLKNVKFIWHNETAYGYESKMKAEKKSQKWDFIHMVQMLYYVKDIPATIRYFHSLLEARGKLLIVMVSETSGWETMWKKFGSSFPLDDLCIFASSAAIRKILDSAGLKYQLYELPSHLDITSCFTEGDEDGEMLLDFLTQVYEFSKTAPPELKRQILEELRKPGCSENRNGKVLFNNNLSAIVIEP
;
A
#
# COMPACT_ATOMS: atom_id res chain seq x y z
N MET A 1 14.08 9.33 33.20
CA MET A 1 12.86 8.70 32.66
C MET A 1 13.07 8.51 31.17
N ALA A 2 12.77 7.34 30.61
CA ALA A 2 12.84 7.15 29.16
C ALA A 2 11.81 8.05 28.48
N SER A 3 12.17 8.64 27.34
CA SER A 3 11.23 9.42 26.53
C SER A 3 10.04 8.56 26.12
N PRO A 4 8.81 9.09 26.09
CA PRO A 4 7.64 8.31 25.65
C PRO A 4 7.82 7.86 24.20
N MET A 5 7.32 6.66 23.90
CA MET A 5 7.20 6.19 22.51
C MET A 5 6.31 7.15 21.72
N ARG A 6 6.67 7.41 20.47
CA ARG A 6 5.91 8.28 19.54
C ARG A 6 5.71 7.58 18.21
N ASN A 7 4.60 7.86 17.54
CA ASN A 7 4.33 7.29 16.22
C ASN A 7 5.42 7.70 15.20
N LEU A 8 5.88 6.78 14.38
CA LEU A 8 6.88 7.01 13.33
C LEU A 8 6.45 8.11 12.34
N LEU A 9 5.15 8.22 12.04
CA LEU A 9 4.59 9.24 11.14
C LEU A 9 4.70 10.67 11.69
N THR A 10 4.94 10.85 13.00
CA THR A 10 5.25 12.18 13.56
C THR A 10 6.61 12.70 13.13
N ASN A 11 7.46 11.86 12.55
CA ASN A 11 8.73 12.23 11.94
C ASN A 11 8.80 11.75 10.48
N PRO A 12 8.32 12.55 9.52
CA PRO A 12 8.25 12.15 8.11
C PRO A 12 9.60 11.77 7.49
N SER A 13 10.70 12.42 7.89
CA SER A 13 12.02 12.10 7.34
C SER A 13 12.50 10.73 7.82
N GLN A 14 12.28 10.39 9.09
CA GLN A 14 12.59 9.06 9.60
C GLN A 14 11.68 8.00 8.97
N TYR A 15 10.38 8.26 8.84
CA TYR A 15 9.44 7.37 8.16
C TYR A 15 9.92 7.04 6.74
N VAL A 16 10.30 8.06 5.95
CA VAL A 16 10.79 7.85 4.57
C VAL A 16 12.10 7.04 4.54
N ARG A 17 13.01 7.24 5.50
CA ARG A 17 14.24 6.45 5.60
C ARG A 17 13.94 4.99 5.92
N SER A 18 13.13 4.74 6.95
CA SER A 18 12.72 3.38 7.34
C SER A 18 11.96 2.67 6.22
N PHE A 19 11.07 3.37 5.52
CA PHE A 19 10.36 2.84 4.36
C PHE A 19 11.30 2.44 3.21
N ARG A 20 12.35 3.23 2.94
CA ARG A 20 13.36 2.87 1.92
C ARG A 20 14.14 1.61 2.31
N VAL A 21 14.53 1.46 3.58
CA VAL A 21 15.18 0.24 4.06
C VAL A 21 14.24 -0.96 3.95
N PHE A 22 12.97 -0.80 4.34
CA PHE A 22 11.93 -1.82 4.13
C PHE A 22 11.86 -2.27 2.67
N LEU A 23 11.75 -1.35 1.72
CA LEU A 23 11.70 -1.69 0.29
C LEU A 23 12.98 -2.39 -0.19
N ALA A 24 14.15 -1.92 0.25
CA ALA A 24 15.44 -2.50 -0.14
C ALA A 24 15.68 -3.91 0.44
N LYS A 25 15.02 -4.26 1.54
CA LYS A 25 15.17 -5.54 2.26
C LYS A 25 13.98 -6.48 2.07
N SER A 26 12.95 -6.06 1.34
CA SER A 26 11.75 -6.87 1.09
C SER A 26 11.58 -7.23 -0.37
N THR A 27 10.70 -8.20 -0.63
CA THR A 27 10.21 -8.52 -1.97
C THR A 27 8.90 -7.81 -2.29
N GLU A 28 8.57 -6.72 -1.59
CA GLU A 28 7.32 -5.96 -1.75
C GLU A 28 7.04 -5.64 -3.23
N HIS A 29 7.94 -4.90 -3.87
CA HIS A 29 7.78 -4.49 -5.27
C HIS A 29 7.91 -5.67 -6.25
N GLN A 30 8.68 -6.70 -5.92
CA GLN A 30 8.77 -7.91 -6.74
C GLN A 30 7.43 -8.66 -6.76
N SER A 31 6.84 -8.89 -5.59
CA SER A 31 5.56 -9.61 -5.44
C SER A 31 4.44 -8.84 -6.14
N MET A 32 4.44 -7.51 -6.02
CA MET A 32 3.53 -6.64 -6.75
C MET A 32 3.74 -6.69 -8.26
N GLN A 33 4.99 -6.71 -8.72
CA GLN A 33 5.31 -6.85 -10.14
C GLN A 33 4.79 -8.17 -10.70
N GLU A 34 5.01 -9.29 -10.01
CA GLU A 34 4.52 -10.61 -10.44
C GLU A 34 3.00 -10.64 -10.58
N PHE A 35 2.26 -10.06 -9.63
CA PHE A 35 0.80 -9.94 -9.75
C PHE A 35 0.36 -9.06 -10.93
N VAL A 36 1.00 -7.90 -11.11
CA VAL A 36 0.68 -6.96 -12.21
C VAL A 36 0.96 -7.60 -13.57
N GLU A 37 2.02 -8.39 -13.72
CA GLU A 37 2.39 -9.00 -14.99
C GLU A 37 1.58 -10.27 -15.30
N GLN A 38 1.24 -11.07 -14.28
CA GLN A 38 0.66 -12.40 -14.49
C GLN A 38 -0.86 -12.46 -14.32
N GLN A 39 -1.44 -11.65 -13.44
CA GLN A 39 -2.87 -11.76 -13.07
C GLN A 39 -3.67 -10.54 -13.53
N LEU A 40 -3.09 -9.34 -13.41
CA LEU A 40 -3.80 -8.10 -13.74
C LEU A 40 -4.26 -7.98 -15.21
N PRO A 41 -3.56 -8.48 -16.24
CA PRO A 41 -4.04 -8.36 -17.63
C PRO A 41 -5.43 -8.97 -17.82
N ASP A 42 -5.64 -10.19 -17.31
CA ASP A 42 -6.92 -10.90 -17.44
C ASP A 42 -8.03 -10.22 -16.64
N LEU A 43 -7.70 -9.71 -15.44
CA LEU A 43 -8.63 -8.97 -14.59
C LEU A 43 -9.11 -7.67 -15.23
N LEU A 44 -8.25 -7.04 -16.03
CA LEU A 44 -8.54 -5.77 -16.71
C LEU A 44 -8.98 -5.96 -18.16
N ALA A 45 -9.14 -7.19 -18.66
CA ALA A 45 -9.42 -7.48 -20.06
C ALA A 45 -10.72 -6.85 -20.62
N SER A 46 -11.67 -6.46 -19.75
CA SER A 46 -12.95 -5.87 -20.16
C SER A 46 -13.08 -4.36 -19.95
N ILE A 47 -12.18 -3.71 -19.20
CA ILE A 47 -12.36 -2.32 -18.75
C ILE A 47 -12.39 -1.32 -19.92
N GLY A 48 -11.60 -1.57 -20.97
CA GLY A 48 -11.47 -0.70 -22.14
C GLY A 48 -12.32 -1.12 -23.35
N SER A 49 -13.12 -2.18 -23.24
CA SER A 49 -13.90 -2.73 -24.36
C SER A 49 -14.83 -1.68 -24.99
N GLY A 50 -14.54 -1.30 -26.24
CA GLY A 50 -15.34 -0.33 -27.00
C GLY A 50 -15.13 1.13 -26.59
N LYS A 51 -14.14 1.43 -25.74
CA LYS A 51 -13.83 2.80 -25.29
C LYS A 51 -12.71 3.42 -26.12
N SER A 52 -12.82 4.73 -26.38
CA SER A 52 -11.76 5.52 -27.02
C SER A 52 -10.68 5.98 -26.05
N ALA A 53 -10.97 5.97 -24.75
CA ALA A 53 -10.04 6.25 -23.68
C ALA A 53 -10.36 5.40 -22.43
N ILE A 54 -9.33 5.09 -21.65
CA ILE A 54 -9.42 4.38 -20.36
C ILE A 54 -9.08 5.37 -19.26
N ASN A 55 -9.97 5.56 -18.30
CA ASN A 55 -9.77 6.44 -17.15
C ASN A 55 -9.30 5.64 -15.94
N ILE A 56 -8.10 5.95 -15.44
CA ILE A 56 -7.47 5.29 -14.29
C ILE A 56 -7.29 6.31 -13.16
N LEU A 57 -7.71 5.93 -11.95
CA LEU A 57 -7.50 6.70 -10.74
C LEU A 57 -6.57 5.95 -9.77
N SER A 58 -5.40 6.52 -9.55
CA SER A 58 -4.44 6.09 -8.55
C SER A 58 -4.67 6.85 -7.25
N VAL A 59 -5.04 6.14 -6.19
CA VAL A 59 -5.20 6.73 -4.85
C VAL A 59 -4.02 6.30 -4.00
N GLY A 60 -3.24 7.27 -3.51
CA GLY A 60 -1.97 7.02 -2.83
C GLY A 60 -0.86 6.53 -3.75
N GLY A 61 -0.74 7.13 -4.95
CA GLY A 61 0.18 6.66 -6.00
C GLY A 61 1.67 6.77 -5.66
N GLY A 62 2.05 7.46 -4.57
CA GLY A 62 3.43 7.53 -4.13
C GLY A 62 4.36 8.09 -5.21
N ALA A 63 5.49 7.41 -5.43
CA ALA A 63 6.48 7.76 -6.44
C ALA A 63 6.22 7.08 -7.81
N GLY A 64 5.09 6.39 -7.97
CA GLY A 64 4.58 5.91 -9.25
C GLY A 64 5.20 4.64 -9.82
N GLU A 65 6.08 3.95 -9.09
CA GLU A 65 6.73 2.72 -9.59
C GLU A 65 5.71 1.62 -9.91
N THR A 66 4.74 1.40 -9.02
CA THR A 66 3.66 0.42 -9.24
C THR A 66 2.70 0.90 -10.32
N ASP A 67 2.31 2.17 -10.28
CA ASP A 67 1.42 2.76 -11.28
C ASP A 67 1.95 2.63 -12.70
N LEU A 68 3.23 2.92 -12.93
CA LEU A 68 3.83 2.84 -14.26
C LEU A 68 3.80 1.40 -14.81
N ARG A 69 3.91 0.40 -13.94
CA ARG A 69 3.77 -1.03 -14.32
C ARG A 69 2.32 -1.39 -14.65
N ILE A 70 1.37 -0.89 -13.86
CA ILE A 70 -0.08 -1.02 -14.14
C ILE A 70 -0.39 -0.38 -15.49
N LEU A 71 0.08 0.85 -15.73
CA LEU A 71 -0.13 1.57 -16.98
C LEU A 71 0.47 0.82 -18.17
N SER A 72 1.68 0.29 -18.03
CA SER A 72 2.30 -0.55 -19.07
C SER A 72 1.46 -1.78 -19.40
N THR A 73 0.89 -2.44 -18.38
CA THR A 73 0.00 -3.60 -18.54
C THR A 73 -1.30 -3.23 -19.26
N VAL A 74 -1.90 -2.09 -18.89
CA VAL A 74 -3.10 -1.59 -19.57
C VAL A 74 -2.80 -1.19 -21.02
N GLN A 75 -1.67 -0.52 -21.28
CA GLN A 75 -1.26 -0.19 -22.65
C GLN A 75 -1.05 -1.44 -23.51
N ALA A 76 -0.44 -2.49 -22.97
CA ALA A 76 -0.24 -3.76 -23.66
C ALA A 76 -1.58 -4.46 -23.97
N SER A 77 -2.54 -4.38 -23.05
CA SER A 77 -3.88 -4.95 -23.21
C SER A 77 -4.76 -4.15 -24.18
N TYR A 78 -4.50 -2.85 -24.33
CA TYR A 78 -5.27 -1.93 -25.18
C TYR A 78 -4.36 -1.05 -26.06
N PRO A 79 -3.66 -1.64 -27.06
CA PRO A 79 -2.71 -0.90 -27.88
C PRO A 79 -3.36 0.29 -28.59
N GLY A 80 -2.76 1.47 -28.45
CA GLY A 80 -3.21 2.71 -29.12
C GLY A 80 -4.39 3.42 -28.48
N VAL A 81 -5.03 2.85 -27.45
CA VAL A 81 -6.11 3.51 -26.70
C VAL A 81 -5.51 4.59 -25.79
N ALA A 82 -6.16 5.76 -25.71
CA ALA A 82 -5.72 6.83 -24.81
C ALA A 82 -5.95 6.43 -23.35
N ILE A 83 -5.04 6.80 -22.44
CA ILE A 83 -5.19 6.56 -21.01
C ILE A 83 -5.17 7.90 -20.28
N ASN A 84 -6.19 8.18 -19.48
CA ASN A 84 -6.20 9.31 -18.56
C ASN A 84 -5.90 8.78 -17.16
N ASN A 85 -4.71 9.05 -16.66
CA ASN A 85 -4.26 8.64 -15.33
C ASN A 85 -4.28 9.83 -14.38
N GLU A 86 -5.21 9.82 -13.43
CA GLU A 86 -5.23 10.81 -12.35
C GLU A 86 -4.67 10.19 -11.06
N VAL A 87 -3.88 10.96 -10.32
CA VAL A 87 -3.18 10.51 -9.12
C VAL A 87 -3.55 11.40 -7.94
N ILE A 88 -3.99 10.80 -6.83
CA ILE A 88 -4.22 11.46 -5.55
C ILE A 88 -3.06 11.09 -4.62
N GLU A 89 -2.24 12.06 -4.24
CA GLU A 89 -1.08 11.83 -3.37
C GLU A 89 -0.83 13.06 -2.48
N PRO A 90 -0.96 12.96 -1.14
CA PRO A 90 -0.77 14.10 -0.26
C PRO A 90 0.70 14.56 -0.12
N ASN A 91 1.69 13.70 -0.41
CA ASN A 91 3.10 14.03 -0.28
C ASN A 91 3.69 14.62 -1.57
N ALA A 92 4.03 15.91 -1.53
CA ALA A 92 4.59 16.63 -2.68
C ALA A 92 5.95 16.07 -3.16
N GLU A 93 6.78 15.52 -2.26
CA GLU A 93 8.05 14.90 -2.66
C GLU A 93 7.82 13.59 -3.43
N GLN A 94 6.78 12.84 -3.07
CA GLN A 94 6.40 11.62 -3.79
C GLN A 94 5.86 11.97 -5.18
N ILE A 95 5.02 12.99 -5.30
CA ILE A 95 4.58 13.52 -6.63
C ILE A 95 5.77 13.97 -7.47
N LEU A 96 6.75 14.64 -6.88
CA LEU A 96 7.94 15.09 -7.61
C LEU A 96 8.70 13.89 -8.20
N LYS A 97 8.97 12.86 -7.39
CA LYS A 97 9.63 11.62 -7.86
C LYS A 97 8.80 10.89 -8.91
N TYR A 98 7.48 10.85 -8.76
CA TYR A 98 6.59 10.28 -9.77
C TYR A 98 6.78 11.01 -11.10
N LYS A 99 6.76 12.36 -11.10
CA LYS A 99 7.01 13.14 -12.32
C LYS A 99 8.39 12.86 -12.93
N GLU A 100 9.42 12.69 -12.11
CA GLU A 100 10.76 12.29 -12.57
C GLU A 100 10.76 10.90 -13.22
N HIS A 101 10.11 9.90 -12.60
CA HIS A 101 9.95 8.56 -13.17
C HIS A 101 9.15 8.59 -14.48
N VAL A 102 8.07 9.37 -14.57
CA VAL A 102 7.30 9.56 -15.81
C VAL A 102 8.18 10.16 -16.91
N ALA A 103 8.99 11.18 -16.59
CA ALA A 103 9.88 11.81 -17.55
C ALA A 103 10.98 10.85 -18.05
N ALA A 104 11.45 9.94 -17.20
CA ALA A 104 12.44 8.92 -17.54
C ALA A 104 11.84 7.69 -18.27
N THR A 105 10.53 7.50 -18.22
CA THR A 105 9.86 6.31 -18.76
C THR A 105 9.48 6.51 -20.24
N PRO A 106 9.99 5.68 -21.17
CA PRO A 106 9.60 5.75 -22.57
C PRO A 106 8.16 5.26 -22.77
N ASN A 107 7.61 5.49 -23.97
CA ASN A 107 6.31 4.93 -24.41
C ASN A 107 5.06 5.40 -23.65
N LEU A 108 5.09 6.56 -22.99
CA LEU A 108 3.91 7.15 -22.32
C LEU A 108 3.13 8.17 -23.17
N LYS A 109 3.33 8.21 -24.49
CA LYS A 109 2.75 9.25 -25.37
C LYS A 109 1.21 9.27 -25.38
N ASN A 110 0.56 8.12 -25.19
CA ASN A 110 -0.89 7.98 -25.12
C ASN A 110 -1.44 8.09 -23.68
N VAL A 111 -0.58 8.37 -22.69
CA VAL A 111 -0.98 8.50 -21.28
C VAL A 111 -0.95 9.97 -20.87
N LYS A 112 -2.09 10.49 -20.42
CA LYS A 112 -2.21 11.83 -19.82
C LYS A 112 -2.20 11.69 -18.31
N PHE A 113 -1.34 12.46 -17.65
CA PHE A 113 -1.26 12.50 -16.19
C PHE A 113 -1.90 13.77 -15.61
N ILE A 114 -2.63 13.62 -14.50
CA ILE A 114 -3.10 14.71 -13.65
C ILE A 114 -2.76 14.37 -12.20
N TRP A 115 -2.20 15.33 -11.46
CA TRP A 115 -1.77 15.13 -10.08
C TRP A 115 -2.61 15.99 -9.15
N HIS A 116 -3.18 15.36 -8.12
CA HIS A 116 -3.93 15.99 -7.05
C HIS A 116 -3.10 15.87 -5.77
N ASN A 117 -2.48 16.97 -5.34
CA ASN A 117 -1.71 17.00 -4.11
C ASN A 117 -2.62 17.18 -2.88
N GLU A 118 -3.37 16.13 -2.55
CA GLU A 118 -4.33 16.09 -1.46
C GLU A 118 -4.54 14.65 -0.95
N THR A 119 -5.23 14.50 0.17
CA THR A 119 -5.63 13.18 0.67
C THR A 119 -6.85 12.66 -0.08
N ALA A 120 -7.11 11.35 0.01
CA ALA A 120 -8.32 10.73 -0.52
C ALA A 120 -9.61 11.42 -0.02
N TYR A 121 -9.64 11.80 1.26
CA TYR A 121 -10.74 12.55 1.86
C TYR A 121 -10.88 13.96 1.29
N GLY A 122 -9.75 14.66 1.09
CA GLY A 122 -9.72 15.98 0.45
C GLY A 122 -10.31 15.92 -0.96
N TYR A 123 -9.86 14.93 -1.74
CA TYR A 123 -10.36 14.68 -3.09
C TYR A 123 -11.87 14.40 -3.10
N GLU A 124 -12.34 13.48 -2.24
CA GLU A 124 -13.77 13.18 -2.11
C GLU A 124 -14.60 14.43 -1.78
N SER A 125 -14.14 15.21 -0.80
CA SER A 125 -14.81 16.43 -0.35
C SER A 125 -14.91 17.46 -1.48
N LYS A 126 -13.81 17.66 -2.21
CA LYS A 126 -13.72 18.56 -3.37
C LYS A 126 -14.66 18.12 -4.49
N MET A 127 -14.61 16.84 -4.89
CA MET A 127 -15.47 16.31 -5.96
C MET A 127 -16.96 16.42 -5.63
N LYS A 128 -17.35 16.16 -4.36
CA LYS A 128 -18.72 16.35 -3.89
C LYS A 128 -19.17 17.82 -3.94
N ALA A 129 -18.32 18.74 -3.47
CA ALA A 129 -18.62 20.17 -3.49
C ALA A 129 -18.78 20.70 -4.93
N GLU A 130 -17.95 20.23 -5.85
CA GLU A 130 -18.00 20.59 -7.27
C GLU A 130 -19.10 19.84 -8.05
N LYS A 131 -19.83 18.92 -7.40
CA LYS A 131 -20.82 18.03 -8.02
C LYS A 131 -20.29 17.27 -9.24
N LYS A 132 -18.99 16.95 -9.22
CA LYS A 132 -18.35 16.15 -10.26
C LYS A 132 -18.63 14.67 -10.00
N SER A 133 -19.02 13.96 -11.06
CA SER A 133 -19.36 12.53 -11.02
C SER A 133 -18.61 11.77 -12.12
N GLN A 134 -17.31 12.06 -12.25
CA GLN A 134 -16.45 11.31 -13.17
C GLN A 134 -16.41 9.84 -12.76
N LYS A 135 -16.56 8.99 -13.77
CA LYS A 135 -16.52 7.54 -13.63
C LYS A 135 -15.19 6.99 -14.13
N TRP A 136 -14.76 5.88 -13.52
CA TRP A 136 -13.43 5.29 -13.72
C TRP A 136 -13.51 3.85 -14.19
N ASP A 137 -12.64 3.53 -15.14
CA ASP A 137 -12.46 2.16 -15.65
C ASP A 137 -11.62 1.33 -14.72
N PHE A 138 -10.67 1.98 -14.04
CA PHE A 138 -9.85 1.33 -13.03
C PHE A 138 -9.53 2.30 -11.90
N ILE A 139 -9.69 1.86 -10.68
CA ILE A 139 -9.23 2.57 -9.49
C ILE A 139 -8.31 1.63 -8.74
N HIS A 140 -7.19 2.13 -8.22
CA HIS A 140 -6.34 1.32 -7.36
C HIS A 140 -5.87 2.07 -6.10
N MET A 141 -5.84 1.34 -4.99
CA MET A 141 -5.41 1.76 -3.66
C MET A 141 -4.34 0.80 -3.17
N VAL A 142 -3.07 1.12 -3.44
CA VAL A 142 -1.94 0.23 -3.12
C VAL A 142 -1.30 0.70 -1.84
N GLN A 143 -1.35 -0.13 -0.79
CA GLN A 143 -0.65 0.08 0.49
C GLN A 143 -0.91 1.44 1.17
N MET A 144 -2.12 1.98 1.01
CA MET A 144 -2.45 3.35 1.44
C MET A 144 -3.65 3.46 2.39
N LEU A 145 -4.47 2.41 2.53
CA LEU A 145 -5.66 2.46 3.39
C LEU A 145 -5.32 2.50 4.89
N TYR A 146 -4.06 2.24 5.26
CA TYR A 146 -3.58 2.46 6.63
C TYR A 146 -3.70 3.92 7.07
N TYR A 147 -3.71 4.86 6.12
CA TYR A 147 -3.63 6.30 6.36
C TYR A 147 -4.98 7.01 6.17
N VAL A 148 -6.08 6.27 6.02
CA VAL A 148 -7.43 6.85 5.95
C VAL A 148 -8.17 6.65 7.26
N LYS A 149 -8.97 7.65 7.66
CA LYS A 149 -9.71 7.63 8.93
C LYS A 149 -10.89 6.66 8.92
N ASP A 150 -11.60 6.58 7.80
CA ASP A 150 -12.77 5.72 7.62
C ASP A 150 -12.59 4.88 6.36
N ILE A 151 -12.03 3.68 6.54
CA ILE A 151 -11.80 2.70 5.47
C ILE A 151 -13.14 2.32 4.81
N PRO A 152 -14.21 1.93 5.53
CA PRO A 152 -15.50 1.63 4.92
C PRO A 152 -16.06 2.77 4.06
N ALA A 153 -16.03 4.02 4.53
CA ALA A 153 -16.51 5.16 3.76
C ALA A 153 -15.66 5.41 2.52
N THR A 154 -14.33 5.33 2.66
CA THR A 154 -13.40 5.49 1.55
C THR A 154 -13.67 4.45 0.46
N ILE A 155 -13.74 3.16 0.81
CA ILE A 155 -14.03 2.08 -0.14
C ILE A 155 -15.38 2.32 -0.82
N ARG A 156 -16.44 2.62 -0.06
CA ARG A 156 -17.77 2.92 -0.63
C ARG A 156 -17.74 4.08 -1.62
N TYR A 157 -17.04 5.16 -1.28
CA TYR A 157 -16.95 6.34 -2.15
C TYR A 157 -16.28 5.98 -3.48
N PHE A 158 -15.08 5.43 -3.46
CA PHE A 158 -14.36 5.12 -4.69
C PHE A 158 -15.01 3.98 -5.49
N HIS A 159 -15.59 2.97 -4.81
CA HIS A 159 -16.41 1.95 -5.47
C HIS A 159 -17.58 2.59 -6.24
N SER A 160 -18.27 3.57 -5.66
CA SER A 160 -19.37 4.28 -6.33
C SER A 160 -18.95 5.06 -7.59
N LEU A 161 -17.65 5.30 -7.80
CA LEU A 161 -17.12 5.97 -8.98
C LEU A 161 -16.78 4.99 -10.11
N LEU A 162 -16.96 3.68 -9.93
CA LEU A 162 -16.68 2.72 -10.99
C LEU A 162 -17.69 2.84 -12.16
N GLU A 163 -17.16 2.64 -13.36
CA GLU A 163 -17.90 2.34 -14.57
C GLU A 163 -18.55 0.95 -14.51
N ALA A 164 -19.51 0.67 -15.40
CA ALA A 164 -20.24 -0.60 -15.40
C ALA A 164 -19.37 -1.86 -15.60
N ARG A 165 -18.14 -1.70 -16.14
CA ARG A 165 -17.12 -2.76 -16.26
C ARG A 165 -15.84 -2.42 -15.51
N GLY A 166 -15.87 -1.36 -14.71
CA GLY A 166 -14.70 -0.88 -14.00
C GLY A 166 -14.30 -1.83 -12.89
N LYS A 167 -13.05 -1.73 -12.43
CA LYS A 167 -12.54 -2.53 -11.30
C LYS A 167 -11.92 -1.60 -10.25
N LEU A 168 -12.06 -1.96 -8.98
CA LEU A 168 -11.31 -1.37 -7.88
C LEU A 168 -10.32 -2.39 -7.33
N LEU A 169 -9.02 -2.08 -7.41
CA LEU A 169 -7.95 -2.88 -6.81
C LEU A 169 -7.55 -2.27 -5.46
N ILE A 170 -7.54 -3.09 -4.41
CA ILE A 170 -6.97 -2.75 -3.11
C ILE A 170 -5.81 -3.72 -2.84
N VAL A 171 -4.65 -3.19 -2.45
CA VAL A 171 -3.52 -4.01 -1.99
C VAL A 171 -3.20 -3.63 -0.55
N MET A 172 -3.19 -4.64 0.32
CA MET A 172 -2.87 -4.53 1.75
C MET A 172 -2.02 -5.72 2.17
N VAL A 173 -1.45 -5.70 3.38
CA VAL A 173 -0.86 -6.89 3.98
C VAL A 173 -1.93 -7.96 4.21
N SER A 174 -1.53 -9.22 4.06
CA SER A 174 -2.41 -10.38 4.16
C SER A 174 -2.86 -10.66 5.59
N GLU A 175 -4.05 -11.24 5.76
CA GLU A 175 -4.52 -11.81 7.02
C GLU A 175 -3.66 -12.98 7.52
N THR A 176 -2.82 -13.54 6.65
CA THR A 176 -1.87 -14.60 6.97
C THR A 176 -0.43 -14.09 7.15
N SER A 177 -0.22 -12.77 7.07
CA SER A 177 1.10 -12.15 7.22
C SER A 177 1.57 -12.11 8.68
N GLY A 178 2.88 -11.93 8.87
CA GLY A 178 3.46 -11.64 10.18
C GLY A 178 2.95 -10.33 10.77
N TRP A 179 2.50 -9.39 9.92
CA TRP A 179 1.90 -8.12 10.35
C TRP A 179 0.63 -8.36 11.17
N GLU A 180 -0.27 -9.22 10.69
CA GLU A 180 -1.50 -9.56 11.40
C GLU A 180 -1.20 -10.13 12.80
N THR A 181 -0.21 -11.02 12.89
CA THR A 181 0.26 -11.59 14.18
C THR A 181 0.79 -10.50 15.11
N MET A 182 1.68 -9.63 14.60
CA MET A 182 2.26 -8.54 15.37
C MET A 182 1.21 -7.54 15.86
N TRP A 183 0.28 -7.14 14.99
CA TRP A 183 -0.75 -6.15 15.32
C TRP A 183 -1.79 -6.69 16.30
N LYS A 184 -2.21 -7.95 16.16
CA LYS A 184 -3.11 -8.59 17.14
C LYS A 184 -2.48 -8.67 18.52
N LYS A 185 -1.17 -8.93 18.59
CA LYS A 185 -0.47 -9.16 19.86
C LYS A 185 -0.01 -7.88 20.55
N PHE A 186 0.52 -6.93 19.78
CA PHE A 186 1.19 -5.74 20.30
C PHE A 186 0.55 -4.43 19.85
N GLY A 187 -0.50 -4.45 19.03
CA GLY A 187 -1.10 -3.23 18.47
C GLY A 187 -1.51 -2.20 19.54
N SER A 188 -2.06 -2.67 20.67
CA SER A 188 -2.42 -1.80 21.81
C SER A 188 -1.23 -1.23 22.58
N SER A 189 -0.02 -1.74 22.33
CA SER A 189 1.22 -1.27 22.95
C SER A 189 1.91 -0.18 22.11
N PHE A 190 1.46 0.06 20.88
CA PHE A 190 2.06 1.07 20.00
C PHE A 190 1.28 2.39 20.01
N PRO A 191 1.96 3.55 20.02
CA PRO A 191 1.35 4.85 19.84
C PRO A 191 0.93 5.02 18.37
N LEU A 192 -0.23 4.52 18.00
CA LEU A 192 -0.77 4.74 16.65
C LEU A 192 -1.09 6.22 16.42
N ASP A 193 -1.64 6.89 17.43
CA ASP A 193 -2.29 8.21 17.30
C ASP A 193 -3.33 8.19 16.14
N ASP A 194 -4.18 9.20 15.91
CA ASP A 194 -5.19 9.15 14.82
C ASP A 194 -4.58 9.20 13.39
N LEU A 195 -3.31 8.80 13.24
CA LEU A 195 -2.46 8.92 12.06
C LEU A 195 -2.44 7.65 11.21
N CYS A 196 -2.56 6.46 11.81
CA CYS A 196 -2.64 5.21 11.08
C CYS A 196 -3.46 4.13 11.80
N ILE A 197 -3.94 3.17 11.02
CA ILE A 197 -4.72 2.03 11.51
C ILE A 197 -4.03 0.74 11.10
N PHE A 198 -3.90 -0.20 12.04
CA PHE A 198 -3.51 -1.57 11.75
C PHE A 198 -4.70 -2.35 11.17
N ALA A 199 -4.66 -2.58 9.87
CA ALA A 199 -5.68 -3.33 9.14
C ALA A 199 -5.02 -4.23 8.11
N SER A 200 -5.38 -5.51 8.09
CA SER A 200 -4.99 -6.46 7.04
C SER A 200 -6.15 -6.69 6.07
N SER A 201 -5.93 -7.55 5.08
CA SER A 201 -6.99 -8.01 4.16
C SER A 201 -8.19 -8.62 4.87
N ALA A 202 -8.06 -9.17 6.09
CA ALA A 202 -9.20 -9.63 6.90
C ALA A 202 -10.21 -8.51 7.19
N ALA A 203 -9.70 -7.32 7.53
CA ALA A 203 -10.54 -6.16 7.81
C ALA A 203 -11.28 -5.69 6.54
N ILE A 204 -10.56 -5.66 5.41
CA ILE A 204 -11.14 -5.28 4.12
C ILE A 204 -12.22 -6.26 3.69
N ARG A 205 -11.96 -7.57 3.76
CA ARG A 205 -12.95 -8.61 3.45
C ARG A 205 -14.22 -8.45 4.27
N LYS A 206 -14.11 -8.27 5.58
CA LYS A 206 -15.28 -8.05 6.46
C LYS A 206 -16.11 -6.85 6.02
N ILE A 207 -15.47 -5.76 5.60
CA ILE A 207 -16.14 -4.55 5.09
C ILE A 207 -16.89 -4.88 3.79
N LEU A 208 -16.23 -5.57 2.85
CA LEU A 208 -16.82 -5.93 1.55
C LEU A 208 -17.98 -6.92 1.69
N ASP A 209 -17.80 -7.95 2.53
CA ASP A 209 -18.83 -8.96 2.82
C ASP A 209 -20.07 -8.30 3.45
N SER A 210 -19.86 -7.38 4.40
CA SER A 210 -20.96 -6.64 5.06
C SER A 210 -21.68 -5.70 4.09
N ALA A 211 -21.00 -5.21 3.06
CA ALA A 211 -21.57 -4.37 2.01
C ALA A 211 -22.18 -5.17 0.85
N GLY A 212 -22.05 -6.51 0.84
CA GLY A 212 -22.52 -7.37 -0.26
C GLY A 212 -21.77 -7.16 -1.57
N LEU A 213 -20.54 -6.64 -1.53
CA LEU A 213 -19.73 -6.39 -2.72
C LEU A 213 -19.07 -7.68 -3.22
N LYS A 214 -19.06 -7.86 -4.54
CA LYS A 214 -18.38 -8.99 -5.18
C LYS A 214 -16.90 -8.66 -5.35
N TYR A 215 -16.02 -9.55 -4.90
CA TYR A 215 -14.59 -9.39 -5.05
C TYR A 215 -13.88 -10.73 -5.25
N GLN A 216 -12.65 -10.65 -5.75
CA GLN A 216 -11.69 -11.75 -5.82
C GLN A 216 -10.48 -11.37 -4.98
N LEU A 217 -9.88 -12.35 -4.29
CA LEU A 217 -8.70 -12.16 -3.46
C LEU A 217 -7.55 -13.02 -4.00
N TYR A 218 -6.39 -12.40 -4.12
CA TYR A 218 -5.15 -13.02 -4.55
C TYR A 218 -4.12 -12.85 -3.44
N GLU A 219 -3.52 -13.95 -2.99
CA GLU A 219 -2.39 -13.92 -2.08
C GLU A 219 -1.09 -13.73 -2.88
N LEU A 220 -0.26 -12.80 -2.42
CA LEU A 220 1.00 -12.43 -3.02
C LEU A 220 2.10 -12.74 -1.99
N PRO A 221 2.77 -13.90 -2.09
CA PRO A 221 3.83 -14.27 -1.19
C PRO A 221 4.95 -13.23 -1.19
N SER A 222 5.34 -12.75 -0.02
CA SER A 222 6.36 -11.71 0.11
C SER A 222 7.09 -11.85 1.44
N HIS A 223 8.34 -11.43 1.49
CA HIS A 223 9.14 -11.48 2.71
C HIS A 223 9.96 -10.21 2.92
N LEU A 224 10.28 -9.94 4.19
CA LEU A 224 11.19 -8.89 4.61
C LEU A 224 12.37 -9.52 5.38
N ASP A 225 13.60 -9.28 4.95
CA ASP A 225 14.79 -9.71 5.67
C ASP A 225 15.01 -8.82 6.90
N ILE A 226 14.68 -9.34 8.08
CA ILE A 226 14.80 -8.65 9.37
C ILE A 226 16.01 -9.12 10.16
N THR A 227 16.98 -9.78 9.52
CA THR A 227 18.16 -10.35 10.20
C THR A 227 18.93 -9.28 10.96
N SER A 228 19.06 -8.07 10.39
CA SER A 228 19.75 -6.93 11.02
C SER A 228 19.07 -6.44 12.30
N CYS A 229 17.75 -6.64 12.48
CA CYS A 229 17.04 -6.24 13.71
C CYS A 229 17.56 -6.95 14.96
N PHE A 230 18.34 -8.02 14.80
CA PHE A 230 18.90 -8.80 15.90
C PHE A 230 20.40 -8.54 16.14
N THR A 231 20.99 -7.60 15.40
CA THR A 231 22.36 -7.15 15.58
C THR A 231 22.32 -5.79 16.27
N GLU A 232 22.83 -5.71 17.49
CA GLU A 232 22.83 -4.47 18.27
C GLU A 232 23.62 -3.37 17.55
N GLY A 233 23.00 -2.21 17.35
CA GLY A 233 23.61 -1.04 16.72
C GLY A 233 23.65 -1.07 15.19
N ASP A 234 23.06 -2.09 14.54
CA ASP A 234 22.93 -2.11 13.08
C ASP A 234 21.92 -1.06 12.60
N GLU A 235 22.36 -0.12 11.76
CA GLU A 235 21.52 1.00 11.32
C GLU A 235 20.28 0.57 10.54
N ASP A 236 20.40 -0.43 9.66
CA ASP A 236 19.25 -0.98 8.92
C ASP A 236 18.30 -1.69 9.90
N GLY A 237 18.86 -2.44 10.84
CA GLY A 237 18.12 -3.13 11.89
C GLY A 237 17.27 -2.18 12.72
N GLU A 238 17.84 -1.06 13.16
CA GLU A 238 17.12 -0.03 13.91
C GLU A 238 16.01 0.63 13.08
N MET A 239 16.28 0.94 11.80
CA MET A 239 15.27 1.50 10.90
C MET A 239 14.11 0.53 10.62
N LEU A 240 14.41 -0.76 10.47
CA LEU A 240 13.40 -1.80 10.30
C LEU A 240 12.57 -2.01 11.56
N LEU A 241 13.17 -1.92 12.76
CA LEU A 241 12.43 -1.97 14.02
C LEU A 241 11.48 -0.79 14.17
N ASP A 242 11.90 0.41 13.80
CA ASP A 242 11.02 1.58 13.74
C ASP A 242 9.82 1.32 12.80
N PHE A 243 10.07 0.71 11.63
CA PHE A 243 9.01 0.40 10.66
C PHE A 243 8.07 -0.72 11.12
N LEU A 244 8.61 -1.83 11.64
CA LEU A 244 7.81 -2.96 12.12
C LEU A 244 6.87 -2.57 13.27
N THR A 245 7.31 -1.63 14.11
CA THR A 245 6.56 -1.19 15.29
C THR A 245 5.77 0.09 15.06
N GLN A 246 6.03 0.80 13.96
CA GLN A 246 5.54 2.16 13.71
C GLN A 246 5.91 3.14 14.84
N VAL A 247 7.03 2.91 15.52
CA VAL A 247 7.53 3.75 16.62
C VAL A 247 8.84 4.42 16.24
N TYR A 248 8.92 5.73 16.44
CA TYR A 248 10.16 6.50 16.23
C TYR A 248 11.21 6.14 17.28
N GLU A 249 12.40 5.70 16.83
CA GLU A 249 13.50 5.24 17.69
C GLU A 249 13.07 4.17 18.70
N PHE A 250 12.39 3.13 18.21
CA PHE A 250 11.78 2.06 19.02
C PHE A 250 12.78 1.48 20.03
N SER A 251 13.98 1.10 19.58
CA SER A 251 14.99 0.48 20.43
C SER A 251 15.46 1.33 21.60
N LYS A 252 15.32 2.67 21.52
CA LYS A 252 15.73 3.62 22.55
C LYS A 252 14.60 4.02 23.48
N THR A 253 13.35 3.97 22.99
CA THR A 253 12.18 4.51 23.69
C THR A 253 11.27 3.43 24.26
N ALA A 254 11.28 2.22 23.69
CA ALA A 254 10.43 1.14 24.14
C ALA A 254 10.83 0.65 25.55
N PRO A 255 9.85 0.30 26.41
CA PRO A 255 10.12 -0.42 27.64
C PRO A 255 10.96 -1.68 27.36
N PRO A 256 11.99 -1.99 28.17
CA PRO A 256 12.89 -3.12 27.90
C PRO A 256 12.16 -4.45 27.71
N GLU A 257 11.11 -4.68 28.50
CA GLU A 257 10.30 -5.89 28.42
C GLU A 257 9.49 -5.96 27.12
N LEU A 258 8.93 -4.83 26.66
CA LEU A 258 8.22 -4.77 25.37
C LEU A 258 9.19 -5.03 24.21
N LYS A 259 10.38 -4.42 24.24
CA LYS A 259 11.43 -4.66 23.23
C LYS A 259 11.81 -6.15 23.17
N ARG A 260 12.04 -6.78 24.33
CA ARG A 260 12.36 -8.20 24.43
C ARG A 260 11.25 -9.07 23.83
N GLN A 261 10.00 -8.83 24.22
CA GLN A 261 8.85 -9.60 23.72
C GLN A 261 8.65 -9.48 22.21
N ILE A 262 8.83 -8.28 21.65
CA ILE A 262 8.72 -8.04 20.21
C ILE A 262 9.83 -8.77 19.45
N LEU A 263 11.09 -8.65 19.89
CA LEU A 263 12.21 -9.34 19.25
C LEU A 263 12.05 -10.87 19.32
N GLU A 264 11.54 -11.40 20.42
CA GLU A 264 11.21 -12.82 20.54
C GLU A 264 10.08 -13.24 19.61
N GLU A 265 9.02 -12.44 19.48
CA GLU A 265 7.91 -12.74 18.59
C GLU A 265 8.30 -12.70 17.13
N LEU A 266 9.12 -11.72 16.73
CA LEU A 266 9.62 -11.58 15.36
C LEU A 266 10.41 -12.81 14.89
N ARG A 267 10.93 -13.65 15.79
CA ARG A 267 11.61 -14.90 15.43
C ARG A 267 10.70 -16.13 15.38
N LYS A 268 9.45 -16.02 15.84
CA LYS A 268 8.54 -17.17 15.91
C LYS A 268 7.94 -17.48 14.53
N PRO A 269 7.57 -18.74 14.28
CA PRO A 269 6.94 -19.17 13.02
C PRO A 269 5.66 -18.41 12.63
N GLY A 270 4.98 -17.76 13.60
CA GLY A 270 3.80 -16.93 13.32
C GLY A 270 4.12 -15.56 12.71
N CYS A 271 5.38 -15.13 12.76
CA CYS A 271 5.85 -13.87 12.18
C CYS A 271 6.89 -14.08 11.08
N SER A 272 7.83 -15.01 11.28
CA SER A 272 8.97 -15.19 10.39
C SER A 272 9.37 -16.64 10.24
N GLU A 273 10.11 -16.93 9.16
CA GLU A 273 10.82 -18.18 8.95
C GLU A 273 12.34 -17.96 8.98
N ASN A 274 13.10 -19.01 9.33
CA ASN A 274 14.54 -19.01 9.16
C ASN A 274 14.89 -19.71 7.85
N ARG A 275 15.54 -18.99 6.94
CA ARG A 275 15.94 -19.53 5.62
C ARG A 275 17.37 -19.12 5.30
N ASN A 276 18.26 -20.09 5.10
CA ASN A 276 19.67 -19.87 4.76
C ASN A 276 20.39 -18.89 5.71
N GLY A 277 20.15 -19.02 7.02
CA GLY A 277 20.75 -18.16 8.05
C GLY A 277 20.15 -16.76 8.17
N LYS A 278 19.09 -16.45 7.41
CA LYS A 278 18.35 -15.20 7.49
C LYS A 278 17.02 -15.38 8.22
N VAL A 279 16.58 -14.33 8.92
CA VAL A 279 15.23 -14.26 9.50
C VAL A 279 14.34 -13.50 8.51
N LEU A 280 13.43 -14.22 7.86
CA LEU A 280 12.53 -13.67 6.86
C LEU A 280 11.15 -13.49 7.45
N PHE A 281 10.80 -12.25 7.73
CA PHE A 281 9.48 -11.86 8.18
C PHE A 281 8.47 -12.06 7.05
N ASN A 282 7.34 -12.68 7.38
CA ASN A 282 6.25 -12.94 6.46
C ASN A 282 5.55 -11.60 6.13
N ASN A 283 5.85 -11.08 4.95
CA ASN A 283 5.32 -9.82 4.43
C ASN A 283 4.21 -10.08 3.39
N ASN A 284 3.55 -11.25 3.41
CA ASN A 284 2.52 -11.59 2.43
C ASN A 284 1.53 -10.44 2.25
N LEU A 285 1.20 -10.17 0.99
CA LEU A 285 0.22 -9.16 0.60
C LEU A 285 -1.04 -9.86 0.09
N SER A 286 -2.17 -9.17 0.14
CA SER A 286 -3.36 -9.58 -0.59
C SER A 286 -3.74 -8.49 -1.59
N ALA A 287 -3.95 -8.88 -2.84
CA ALA A 287 -4.60 -8.05 -3.85
C ALA A 287 -6.09 -8.41 -3.91
N ILE A 288 -6.95 -7.43 -3.67
CA ILE A 288 -8.40 -7.58 -3.63
C ILE A 288 -9.00 -6.79 -4.80
N VAL A 289 -9.63 -7.49 -5.73
CA VAL A 289 -10.22 -6.91 -6.94
C VAL A 289 -11.73 -6.91 -6.79
N ILE A 290 -12.33 -5.73 -6.75
CA ILE A 290 -13.75 -5.50 -6.48
C ILE A 290 -14.46 -5.14 -7.79
N GLU A 291 -15.61 -5.78 -8.00
CA GLU A 291 -16.53 -5.54 -9.12
C GLU A 291 -17.38 -4.27 -8.87
N PRO A 292 -17.92 -3.62 -9.92
CA PRO A 292 -18.72 -2.40 -9.78
C PRO A 292 -20.09 -2.64 -9.12
#